data_AF-I5BRD5-F1
#
_entry.id   AF-I5BRD5-F1
#
_cell.length_a   1.000
_cell.length_b   1.000
_cell.length_c   1.000
_cell.angle_alpha   90.00
_cell.angle_beta   90.00
_cell.angle_gamma   90.00
#
_symmetry.space_group_name_H-M   'P 1'
#
loop_
_entity.id
_entity.type
_entity.pdbx_description
1 polymer ?
#
loop_
_entity_poly.entity_id
_entity_poly.type
_entity_poly.pdbx_seq_one_letter_code
_entity_poly.pdbx_strand_id
1 'polypeptide(L)'
;MPRSMGLAHIARQDDGTAVGIWGGYTLKSAFQPIFSFREGRLLVTAYEGLIRPFRDEQPVGPGTFFSSIPEVDRFQVETLARTLHLLNAGVSLSETASLFVNFDPSHFVDAVSLRLP
;
A
#
# COMPACT_ATOMS: atom_id res chain seq x y z
N MET A 1 14.27 11.08 -19.59
CA MET A 1 14.27 10.54 -18.21
C MET A 1 13.39 9.30 -18.21
N PRO A 2 13.85 8.12 -17.77
CA PRO A 2 12.96 6.98 -17.68
C PRO A 2 12.01 7.25 -16.51
N ARG A 3 10.70 7.40 -16.78
CA ARG A 3 9.70 7.26 -15.73
C ARG A 3 9.88 5.85 -15.17
N SER A 4 10.02 5.70 -13.85
CA SER A 4 9.97 4.38 -13.24
C SER A 4 8.66 3.70 -13.67
N MET A 5 8.72 2.45 -14.15
CA MET A 5 7.53 1.77 -14.67
C MET A 5 6.40 1.71 -13.63
N GLY A 6 6.72 1.75 -12.33
CA GLY A 6 5.75 1.83 -11.24
C GLY A 6 4.90 3.12 -11.23
N LEU A 7 5.45 4.28 -11.62
CA LEU A 7 4.68 5.54 -11.66
C LEU A 7 3.64 5.57 -12.79
N ALA A 8 3.86 4.80 -13.86
CA ALA A 8 2.91 4.72 -14.98
C ALA A 8 1.55 4.12 -14.56
N HIS A 9 1.53 3.38 -13.44
CA HIS A 9 0.34 2.76 -12.88
C HIS A 9 -0.34 3.64 -11.83
N ILE A 10 0.07 4.89 -11.62
CA ILE A 10 -0.51 5.75 -10.58
C ILE A 10 -1.31 6.88 -11.21
N ALA A 11 -2.57 7.02 -10.81
CA ALA A 11 -3.43 8.14 -11.16
C ALA A 11 -3.73 8.97 -9.91
N ARG A 12 -3.56 10.29 -10.01
CA ARG A 12 -3.97 11.23 -8.95
C ARG A 12 -5.48 11.44 -8.97
N GLN A 13 -6.04 11.69 -7.81
CA GLN A 13 -7.45 12.01 -7.61
C GLN A 13 -7.58 13.50 -7.24
N ASP A 14 -8.78 14.05 -7.41
CA ASP A 14 -9.06 15.46 -7.12
C ASP A 14 -8.92 15.80 -5.63
N ASP A 15 -9.06 14.81 -4.75
CA ASP A 15 -8.83 14.93 -3.30
C ASP A 15 -7.34 14.89 -2.90
N GLY A 16 -6.44 14.85 -3.88
CA GLY A 16 -4.99 14.77 -3.69
C GLY A 16 -4.44 13.36 -3.48
N THR A 17 -5.31 12.39 -3.19
CA THR A 17 -4.91 10.99 -3.06
C THR A 17 -4.53 10.39 -4.43
N ALA A 18 -4.05 9.16 -4.41
CA ALA A 18 -3.60 8.41 -5.55
C ALA A 18 -4.24 7.02 -5.56
N VAL A 19 -4.56 6.54 -6.75
CA VAL A 19 -5.00 5.17 -7.01
C VAL A 19 -4.01 4.47 -7.94
N GLY A 20 -3.90 3.16 -7.80
CA GLY A 20 -3.13 2.32 -8.70
C GLY A 20 -4.01 1.71 -9.78
N ILE A 21 -3.52 1.62 -11.01
CA ILE A 21 -4.19 0.91 -12.11
C ILE A 21 -3.32 -0.26 -12.52
N TRP A 22 -3.81 -1.49 -12.31
CA TRP A 22 -3.10 -2.71 -12.67
C TRP A 22 -3.99 -3.67 -13.44
N GLY A 23 -3.75 -3.81 -14.74
CA GLY A 23 -4.67 -4.52 -15.63
C GLY A 23 -6.06 -3.88 -15.56
N GLY A 24 -7.08 -4.66 -15.20
CA GLY A 24 -8.45 -4.18 -14.98
C GLY A 24 -8.78 -3.78 -13.53
N TYR A 25 -7.77 -3.68 -12.65
CA TYR A 25 -7.98 -3.35 -11.24
C TYR A 25 -7.66 -1.88 -10.94
N THR A 26 -8.54 -1.25 -10.16
CA THR A 26 -8.27 0.01 -9.46
C THR A 26 -7.91 -0.30 -8.01
N LEU A 27 -6.72 0.10 -7.57
CA LEU A 27 -6.19 -0.15 -6.25
C LEU A 27 -6.26 1.13 -5.41
N LYS A 28 -6.97 1.06 -4.28
CA LYS A 28 -7.11 2.17 -3.32
C LYS A 28 -6.42 1.82 -2.00
N SER A 29 -6.05 2.83 -1.21
CA SER A 29 -5.54 2.63 0.15
C SER A 29 -6.65 2.77 1.19
N ALA A 30 -6.58 1.95 2.23
CA ALA A 30 -7.29 2.16 3.49
C ALA A 30 -6.28 2.14 4.63
N PHE A 31 -6.51 2.96 5.66
CA PHE A 31 -5.65 3.05 6.84
C PHE A 31 -6.40 2.53 8.06
N GLN A 32 -6.08 1.33 8.50
CA GLN A 32 -6.69 0.74 9.68
C GLN A 32 -5.98 1.25 10.94
N PRO A 33 -6.68 1.92 11.87
CA PRO A 33 -6.05 2.42 13.09
C PRO A 33 -5.60 1.26 13.98
N ILE A 34 -4.39 1.39 14.52
CA ILE A 34 -3.82 0.52 15.55
C ILE A 34 -3.90 1.26 16.88
N PHE A 35 -4.55 0.65 17.85
CA PHE A 35 -4.77 1.24 19.16
C PHE A 35 -3.81 0.67 20.21
N SER A 36 -3.40 1.52 21.16
CA SER A 36 -2.73 1.07 22.38
C SER A 36 -3.30 1.79 23.61
N PHE A 37 -3.17 1.15 24.77
CA PHE A 37 -3.51 1.78 26.04
C PHE A 37 -2.35 2.63 26.53
N ARG A 38 -2.60 3.92 26.76
CA ARG A 38 -1.66 4.83 27.43
C ARG A 38 -2.42 5.58 28.52
N GLU A 39 -1.87 5.55 29.74
CA GLU A 39 -2.46 6.25 30.90
C GLU A 39 -3.95 5.92 31.12
N GLY A 40 -4.33 4.65 30.92
CA GLY A 40 -5.71 4.19 31.10
C GLY A 40 -6.69 4.58 29.98
N ARG A 41 -6.21 5.15 28.87
CA ARG A 41 -7.02 5.50 27.69
C ARG A 41 -6.60 4.71 26.46
N LEU A 42 -7.59 4.36 25.64
CA LEU A 42 -7.36 3.76 24.32
C LEU A 42 -7.08 4.89 23.31
N LEU A 43 -5.87 4.92 22.75
CA LEU A 43 -5.45 5.92 21.78
C LEU A 43 -5.03 5.26 20.47
N VAL A 44 -5.32 5.92 19.34
CA VAL A 44 -4.72 5.54 18.05
C VAL A 44 -3.25 5.92 18.10
N THR A 45 -2.37 4.94 17.92
CA THR A 45 -0.91 5.17 17.96
C THR A 45 -0.21 4.90 16.65
N ALA A 46 -0.87 4.23 15.71
CA ALA A 46 -0.37 4.00 14.36
C ALA A 46 -1.52 3.63 13.42
N TYR A 47 -1.19 3.44 12.15
CA TYR A 47 -2.09 2.90 11.14
C TYR A 47 -1.42 1.79 10.36
N GLU A 48 -2.19 0.80 9.93
CA GLU A 48 -1.78 -0.19 8.93
C GLU A 48 -2.35 0.21 7.57
N GLY A 49 -1.47 0.31 6.57
CA GLY A 49 -1.85 0.49 5.17
C GLY A 49 -2.33 -0.80 4.55
N LEU A 50 -3.57 -0.81 4.09
CA LEU A 50 -4.21 -1.95 3.46
C LEU A 50 -4.69 -1.61 2.05
N ILE A 51 -4.33 -2.46 1.09
CA ILE A 51 -4.82 -2.32 -0.27
C ILE A 51 -6.31 -2.69 -0.35
N ARG A 52 -7.05 -1.96 -1.18
CA ARG A 52 -8.45 -2.20 -1.51
C ARG A 52 -8.59 -2.26 -3.02
N PRO A 53 -8.52 -3.47 -3.61
CA PRO A 53 -8.70 -3.68 -5.04
C PRO A 53 -10.18 -3.56 -5.43
N PHE A 54 -10.43 -2.97 -6.58
CA PHE A 54 -11.74 -2.91 -7.24
C PHE A 54 -11.59 -3.38 -8.68
N ARG A 55 -12.59 -4.06 -9.22
CA ARG A 55 -12.69 -4.43 -10.64
C ARG A 55 -14.11 -4.13 -11.10
N ASP A 56 -14.24 -3.36 -12.17
CA ASP A 56 -15.54 -2.89 -12.67
C ASP A 56 -16.37 -2.22 -11.54
N GLU A 57 -15.71 -1.38 -10.74
CA GLU A 57 -16.24 -0.73 -9.53
C GLU A 57 -16.72 -1.65 -8.40
N GLN A 58 -16.54 -2.97 -8.52
CA GLN A 58 -16.85 -3.93 -7.46
C GLN A 58 -15.62 -4.23 -6.59
N PRO A 59 -15.75 -4.24 -5.25
CA PRO A 59 -14.65 -4.55 -4.36
C PRO A 59 -14.22 -6.01 -4.51
N VAL A 60 -12.91 -6.24 -4.55
CA VAL A 60 -12.30 -7.58 -4.61
C VAL A 60 -11.44 -7.78 -3.37
N GLY A 61 -11.51 -8.96 -2.77
CA GLY A 61 -10.68 -9.30 -1.61
C GLY A 61 -9.18 -9.22 -1.94
N PRO A 62 -8.32 -8.66 -1.06
CA PRO A 62 -6.88 -8.58 -1.32
C PRO A 62 -6.24 -9.93 -1.64
N GLY A 63 -6.62 -11.00 -0.94
CA GLY A 63 -6.12 -12.35 -1.22
C GLY A 63 -6.47 -12.81 -2.63
N THR A 64 -7.72 -12.66 -3.06
CA THR A 64 -8.16 -12.98 -4.43
C THR A 64 -7.39 -12.18 -5.48
N PHE A 65 -7.17 -10.88 -5.23
CA PHE A 65 -6.38 -10.03 -6.12
C PHE A 65 -4.93 -10.53 -6.22
N PHE A 66 -4.21 -10.66 -5.10
CA PHE A 66 -2.80 -11.08 -5.13
C PHE A 66 -2.60 -12.49 -5.70
N SER A 67 -3.52 -13.43 -5.42
CA SER A 67 -3.47 -14.77 -6.04
C SER A 67 -3.66 -14.75 -7.56
N SER A 68 -4.29 -13.71 -8.11
CA SER A 68 -4.47 -13.55 -9.56
C SER A 68 -3.26 -12.92 -10.26
N ILE A 69 -2.29 -12.37 -9.52
CA ILE A 69 -1.12 -11.70 -10.09
C ILE A 69 -0.07 -12.74 -10.51
N PRO A 70 0.38 -12.73 -11.79
CA PRO A 70 1.48 -13.56 -12.26
C PRO A 70 2.72 -13.36 -11.39
N GLU A 71 3.49 -14.42 -11.16
CA GLU A 71 4.66 -14.37 -10.27
C GLU A 71 5.67 -13.27 -10.65
N VAL A 72 5.92 -13.09 -11.96
CA VAL A 72 6.81 -12.07 -12.51
C VAL A 72 6.40 -10.64 -12.15
N ASP A 73 5.12 -10.41 -11.86
CA ASP A 73 4.55 -9.09 -11.60
C ASP A 73 4.39 -8.77 -10.11
N ARG A 74 4.48 -9.77 -9.22
CA ARG A 74 4.13 -9.63 -7.80
C ARG A 74 4.94 -8.54 -7.11
N PHE A 75 6.24 -8.49 -7.35
CA PHE A 75 7.12 -7.46 -6.78
C PHE A 75 6.72 -6.04 -7.21
N GLN A 76 6.33 -5.86 -8.48
CA GLN A 76 5.91 -4.56 -8.99
C GLN A 76 4.56 -4.14 -8.41
N VAL A 77 3.59 -5.07 -8.32
CA VAL A 77 2.29 -4.81 -7.71
C VAL A 77 2.42 -4.46 -6.23
N GLU A 78 3.29 -5.16 -5.49
CA GLU A 78 3.54 -4.86 -4.09
C GLU A 78 4.22 -3.51 -3.89
N THR A 79 5.18 -3.18 -4.76
CA THR A 79 5.81 -1.86 -4.78
C THR A 79 4.82 -0.76 -5.11
N LEU A 80 3.88 -0.99 -6.04
CA LEU A 80 2.78 -0.09 -6.32
C LEU A 80 1.90 0.10 -5.08
N ALA A 81 1.47 -0.97 -4.41
CA ALA A 81 0.65 -0.91 -3.21
C ALA A 81 1.31 -0.09 -2.09
N ARG A 82 2.59 -0.34 -1.79
CA ARG A 82 3.36 0.47 -0.82
C ARG A 82 3.45 1.93 -1.23
N THR A 83 3.71 2.19 -2.50
CA THR A 83 3.81 3.57 -3.02
C THR A 83 2.50 4.32 -2.80
N LEU A 84 1.36 3.68 -3.10
CA LEU A 84 0.04 4.27 -2.85
C LEU A 84 -0.18 4.55 -1.37
N HIS A 85 0.20 3.63 -0.48
CA HIS A 85 0.06 3.84 0.96
C HIS A 85 0.86 5.06 1.44
N LEU A 86 2.11 5.21 0.99
CA LEU A 86 2.94 6.36 1.36
C LEU A 86 2.37 7.68 0.82
N LEU A 87 1.97 7.70 -0.45
CA LEU A 87 1.37 8.88 -1.08
C LEU A 87 0.08 9.30 -0.39
N ASN A 88 -0.79 8.34 -0.09
CA ASN A 88 -2.10 8.61 0.50
C ASN A 88 -1.99 8.92 1.99
N ALA A 89 -1.01 8.36 2.70
CA ALA A 89 -0.78 8.70 4.10
C ALA A 89 -0.37 10.16 4.26
N GLY A 90 0.48 10.68 3.36
CA GLY A 90 0.85 12.10 3.36
C GLY A 90 -0.31 13.06 3.07
N VAL A 91 -1.42 12.57 2.52
CA VAL A 91 -2.64 13.36 2.28
C VAL A 91 -3.65 13.19 3.42
N SER A 92 -3.79 11.97 3.95
CA SER A 92 -4.91 11.60 4.82
C SER A 92 -4.56 11.46 6.31
N LEU A 93 -3.29 11.36 6.67
CA LEU A 93 -2.85 11.13 8.06
C LEU A 93 -2.08 12.34 8.60
N SER A 94 -2.01 12.44 9.93
CA SER A 94 -1.12 13.40 10.60
C SER A 94 0.33 13.15 10.22
N GLU A 95 1.14 14.21 10.12
CA GLU A 95 2.59 14.14 9.90
C GLU A 95 3.32 13.31 10.96
N THR A 96 2.77 13.23 12.17
CA THR A 96 3.31 12.45 13.29
C THR A 96 2.79 11.01 13.34
N ALA A 97 1.94 10.60 12.39
CA ALA A 97 1.38 9.26 12.39
C ALA A 97 2.44 8.23 12.00
N SER A 98 2.53 7.14 12.76
CA SER A 98 3.29 5.96 12.33
C SER A 98 2.44 5.13 11.36
N LEU A 99 3.01 4.78 10.21
CA LEU A 99 2.39 3.92 9.20
C LEU A 99 3.15 2.60 9.11
N PHE A 100 2.42 1.49 9.24
CA PHE A 100 2.89 0.15 8.93
C PHE A 100 2.46 -0.21 7.51
N VAL A 101 3.38 -0.75 6.73
CA VAL A 101 3.11 -1.24 5.36
C VAL A 101 3.46 -2.72 5.25
N ASN A 102 2.61 -3.46 4.55
CA ASN A 102 2.82 -4.87 4.30
C ASN A 102 3.89 -5.08 3.21
N PHE A 103 4.71 -6.13 3.38
CA PHE A 103 5.66 -6.59 2.37
C PHE A 103 5.75 -8.12 2.40
N ASP A 104 5.94 -8.74 1.24
CA ASP A 104 6.24 -10.17 1.14
C ASP A 104 7.77 -10.35 1.20
N PRO A 105 8.30 -10.98 2.26
CA PRO A 105 9.74 -11.19 2.40
C PRO A 105 10.31 -12.13 1.34
N SER A 106 9.49 -12.96 0.67
CA SER A 106 9.96 -13.88 -0.37
C SER A 106 10.51 -13.16 -1.60
N HIS A 107 10.15 -11.89 -1.80
CA HIS A 107 10.74 -11.03 -2.83
C HIS A 107 12.20 -10.65 -2.54
N PHE A 108 12.69 -10.86 -1.32
CA PHE A 108 14.04 -10.51 -0.88
C PHE A 108 14.80 -11.78 -0.51
N VAL A 109 15.31 -12.48 -1.52
CA VAL A 109 16.02 -13.76 -1.36
C VAL A 109 17.43 -13.65 -0.78
N ASP A 110 18.00 -12.45 -0.67
CA ASP A 110 19.30 -12.23 -0.03
C ASP A 110 19.15 -11.52 1.33
N ALA A 111 19.50 -12.22 2.41
CA ALA A 111 19.50 -11.70 3.79
C ALA A 111 20.42 -10.49 3.99
N VAL A 112 21.34 -10.23 3.06
CA VAL A 112 22.20 -9.03 3.05
C VAL A 112 21.41 -7.76 2.72
N SER A 113 20.27 -7.88 2.02
CA SER A 113 19.45 -6.73 1.59
C SER A 113 18.43 -6.26 2.63
N LEU A 114 18.23 -6.99 3.74
CA LEU A 114 17.31 -6.64 4.82
C LEU A 114 17.97 -5.92 6.01
N ARG A 115 19.29 -5.69 5.95
CA ARG A 115 19.95 -4.79 6.91
C ARG A 115 19.76 -3.35 6.45
N LEU A 116 18.83 -2.64 7.10
CA LEU A 116 18.84 -1.18 7.07
C LEU A 116 20.21 -0.68 7.58
N PRO A 117 20.79 0.38 6.99
CA PRO A 117 21.99 1.02 7.52
C PRO A 117 21.79 1.53 8.95
#